data_AF-A0A4Z1DK73-F1
#
_entry.id   AF-A0A4Z1DK73-F1
#
_cell.length_a   1.000
_cell.length_b   1.000
_cell.length_c   1.000
_cell.angle_alpha   90.00
_cell.angle_beta   90.00
_cell.angle_gamma   90.00
#
_symmetry.space_group_name_H-M   'P 1'
#
loop_
_entity.id
_entity.type
_entity.pdbx_description
1 polymer ?
#
loop_
_entity_poly.entity_id
_entity_poly.type
_entity_poly.pdbx_seq_one_letter_code
_entity_poly.pdbx_strand_id
1 'polypeptide(L)'
;MRRVPLRPGRWAPLCAALLLAASCGTADGESGEGPVPGAPTGVTADAGTAISVHVMWNAADSGVHAYEVYRGPTKVGEVPAAQHMVDVTRLKPSTPYVFTVRARSADGRLGPPSREVRARTPAYVAADHVAPSRPGRVTGKVVDGRAVQLSWAAARDDRGVRSYAIQRAGVKIHAVGGAQTATVVTGLRPGTRYAFTVRAQDAAGNLSPASTPVRLTTPGADDRRGTAPTGFDVVSRHTAGSYYLDLAWDPPTVDGVITEYQIRLDGDTDSSLVWGGTPPSGRAHHSLYAGRQAGRVHRVRLRARLPDGTWGGFSAERTVTTGR
;
A
#
# COMPACT_ATOMS: atom_id res chain seq x y z
N MET A 1 83.69 -18.25 30.54
CA MET A 1 84.15 -17.24 29.54
C MET A 1 82.94 -16.43 29.05
N ARG A 2 83.15 -15.14 28.67
CA ARG A 2 82.54 -14.37 27.54
C ARG A 2 81.12 -14.76 27.05
N ARG A 3 80.13 -13.87 26.82
CA ARG A 3 80.03 -12.37 26.66
C ARG A 3 78.57 -11.95 27.06
N VAL A 4 78.28 -10.80 27.73
CA VAL A 4 78.16 -9.38 27.25
C VAL A 4 77.00 -9.17 26.23
N PRO A 5 76.19 -8.06 26.23
CA PRO A 5 75.97 -6.94 27.17
C PRO A 5 74.49 -6.95 27.71
N LEU A 6 73.59 -5.93 27.84
CA LEU A 6 73.53 -4.44 27.65
C LEU A 6 72.36 -3.81 28.51
N ARG A 7 71.89 -2.60 28.15
CA ARG A 7 70.73 -1.77 28.61
C ARG A 7 70.32 -0.84 27.41
N PRO A 8 69.69 0.36 27.52
CA PRO A 8 68.78 0.97 28.51
C PRO A 8 67.49 1.60 27.90
N GLY A 9 66.62 2.18 28.74
CA GLY A 9 65.61 3.19 28.33
C GLY A 9 66.00 4.61 28.76
N ARG A 10 65.40 5.66 28.14
CA ARG A 10 65.61 7.08 28.49
C ARG A 10 64.36 7.97 28.27
N TRP A 11 64.27 9.00 29.11
CA TRP A 11 63.45 10.23 29.04
C TRP A 11 63.97 11.22 27.96
N ALA A 12 63.32 12.32 27.53
CA ALA A 12 61.97 12.89 27.69
C ALA A 12 61.68 13.91 26.52
N PRO A 13 61.30 15.20 26.73
CA PRO A 13 59.94 15.77 26.82
C PRO A 13 59.56 16.74 25.64
N LEU A 14 58.55 17.59 25.89
CA LEU A 14 58.35 19.00 25.43
C LEU A 14 57.26 19.37 24.39
N CYS A 15 56.82 20.63 24.58
CA CYS A 15 56.06 21.55 23.72
C CYS A 15 54.53 21.43 23.60
N ALA A 16 53.89 22.58 23.82
CA ALA A 16 52.51 22.89 23.48
C ALA A 16 52.49 24.09 22.52
N ALA A 17 51.48 24.17 21.64
CA ALA A 17 51.26 25.31 20.76
C ALA A 17 49.76 25.62 20.70
N LEU A 18 49.40 26.90 20.85
CA LEU A 18 48.03 27.38 20.76
C LEU A 18 47.80 27.96 19.36
N LEU A 19 46.74 27.54 18.67
CA LEU A 19 46.29 28.17 17.42
C LEU A 19 44.76 28.37 17.47
N LEU A 20 44.35 29.64 17.37
CA LEU A 20 42.96 30.04 17.16
C LEU A 20 42.74 30.23 15.65
N ALA A 21 41.76 29.55 15.08
CA ALA A 21 41.34 29.73 13.70
C ALA A 21 39.82 29.63 13.55
N ALA A 22 39.28 30.42 12.63
CA ALA A 22 37.87 30.78 12.50
C ALA A 22 36.86 29.64 12.38
N SER A 23 35.64 29.94 12.85
CA SER A 23 34.42 29.23 12.48
C SER A 23 34.18 29.25 10.97
N CYS A 24 34.03 28.07 10.36
CA CYS A 24 33.13 27.85 9.23
C CYS A 24 32.18 26.71 9.61
N GLY A 25 30.90 27.03 9.80
CA GLY A 25 29.89 26.01 10.08
C GLY A 25 29.44 25.32 8.80
N THR A 26 29.93 24.11 8.52
CA THR A 26 29.16 23.15 7.73
C THR A 26 28.10 22.56 8.65
N ALA A 27 26.92 23.16 8.65
CA ALA A 27 25.71 22.44 8.99
C ALA A 27 25.43 21.46 7.84
N ASP A 28 26.19 20.36 7.82
CA ASP A 28 25.92 19.23 6.94
C ASP A 28 24.54 18.71 7.30
N GLY A 29 23.57 19.09 6.47
CA GLY A 29 22.20 18.65 6.62
C GLY A 29 22.16 17.16 6.35
N GLU A 30 22.19 16.36 7.41
CA GLU A 30 21.82 14.96 7.36
C GLU A 30 20.37 14.88 6.84
N SER A 31 20.24 14.73 5.52
CA SER A 31 19.06 14.20 4.88
C SER A 31 18.95 12.74 5.29
N GLY A 32 18.52 12.51 6.53
CA GLY A 32 18.62 11.24 7.23
C GLY A 32 18.05 10.11 6.39
N GLU A 33 18.96 9.32 5.80
CA GLU A 33 18.60 8.27 4.87
C GLU A 33 17.80 7.22 5.64
N GLY A 34 16.54 7.00 5.25
CA GLY A 34 15.66 6.12 6.00
C GLY A 34 16.23 4.70 6.11
N PRO A 35 15.78 3.86 7.07
CA PRO A 35 16.11 2.44 7.04
C PRO A 35 15.64 1.82 5.71
N VAL A 36 16.46 0.96 5.11
CA VAL A 36 16.03 0.16 3.94
C VAL A 36 14.91 -0.77 4.39
N PRO A 37 13.76 -0.85 3.69
CA PRO A 37 12.65 -1.72 4.09
C PRO A 37 13.04 -3.21 4.19
N GLY A 38 12.43 -3.91 5.15
CA GLY A 38 12.59 -5.36 5.32
C GLY A 38 12.02 -6.19 4.17
N ALA A 39 12.39 -7.47 4.11
CA ALA A 39 11.81 -8.42 3.15
C ALA A 39 10.32 -8.67 3.49
N PRO A 40 9.39 -8.57 2.52
CA PRO A 40 7.98 -8.89 2.75
C PRO A 40 7.78 -10.32 3.29
N THR A 41 7.02 -10.43 4.37
CA THR A 41 6.73 -11.72 5.04
C THR A 41 5.43 -12.35 4.52
N GLY A 42 5.10 -13.55 4.99
CA GLY A 42 3.80 -14.20 4.70
C GLY A 42 3.55 -14.60 3.24
N VAL A 43 4.52 -14.43 2.34
CA VAL A 43 4.29 -14.49 0.89
C VAL A 43 3.65 -15.80 0.43
N THR A 44 2.67 -15.73 -0.48
CA THR A 44 2.06 -16.86 -1.18
C THR A 44 2.01 -16.62 -2.69
N ALA A 45 1.86 -17.71 -3.45
CA ALA A 45 1.60 -17.66 -4.89
C ALA A 45 0.63 -18.78 -5.28
N ASP A 46 -0.57 -18.41 -5.72
CA ASP A 46 -1.63 -19.33 -6.12
C ASP A 46 -2.02 -19.11 -7.58
N ALA A 47 -1.96 -20.16 -8.40
CA ALA A 47 -2.40 -20.06 -9.80
C ALA A 47 -3.92 -19.78 -9.85
N GLY A 48 -4.29 -18.64 -10.46
CA GLY A 48 -5.66 -18.17 -10.58
C GLY A 48 -6.34 -18.67 -11.85
N THR A 49 -5.63 -18.61 -12.98
CA THR A 49 -6.06 -19.16 -14.27
C THR A 49 -4.88 -19.85 -14.96
N ALA A 50 -5.10 -20.49 -16.12
CA ALA A 50 -4.04 -21.04 -16.96
C ALA A 50 -2.99 -20.00 -17.40
N ILE A 51 -3.29 -18.70 -17.30
CA ILE A 51 -2.38 -17.61 -17.69
C ILE A 51 -2.13 -16.60 -16.56
N SER A 52 -2.50 -16.90 -15.32
CA SER A 52 -2.28 -16.00 -14.18
C SER A 52 -1.95 -16.67 -12.84
N VAL A 53 -1.19 -15.96 -12.00
CA VAL A 53 -0.90 -16.30 -10.60
C VAL A 53 -1.19 -15.10 -9.72
N HIS A 54 -1.94 -15.32 -8.64
CA HIS A 54 -2.12 -14.38 -7.54
C HIS A 54 -0.87 -14.46 -6.65
N VAL A 55 -0.04 -13.40 -6.62
CA VAL A 55 1.09 -13.28 -5.68
C VAL A 55 0.67 -12.33 -4.57
N MET A 56 0.87 -12.72 -3.32
CA MET A 56 0.35 -12.01 -2.14
C MET A 56 1.38 -12.04 -1.01
N TRP A 57 1.31 -11.07 -0.09
CA TRP A 57 2.26 -10.93 1.02
C TRP A 57 1.61 -10.25 2.24
N ASN A 58 2.28 -10.30 3.39
CA ASN A 58 1.98 -9.41 4.51
C ASN A 58 2.66 -8.05 4.28
N ALA A 59 2.16 -6.99 4.93
CA ALA A 59 2.91 -5.76 5.05
C ALA A 59 4.34 -6.02 5.59
N ALA A 60 5.34 -5.37 4.98
CA ALA A 60 6.69 -5.28 5.54
C ALA A 60 6.74 -4.16 6.61
N ASP A 61 7.89 -4.03 7.27
CA ASP A 61 8.13 -3.01 8.30
C ASP A 61 8.06 -1.57 7.74
N SER A 62 8.08 -0.59 8.62
CA SER A 62 7.95 0.84 8.26
C SER A 62 8.97 1.31 7.22
N GLY A 63 8.55 2.20 6.31
CA GLY A 63 9.40 2.80 5.27
C GLY A 63 9.05 2.39 3.84
N VAL A 64 8.11 1.47 3.64
CA VAL A 64 7.63 1.09 2.30
C VAL A 64 6.88 2.24 1.62
N HIS A 65 7.25 2.53 0.38
CA HIS A 65 6.52 3.36 -0.58
C HIS A 65 5.82 2.51 -1.66
N ALA A 66 6.50 1.45 -2.14
CA ALA A 66 5.96 0.50 -3.10
C ALA A 66 6.46 -0.93 -2.84
N TYR A 67 5.75 -1.92 -3.37
CA TYR A 67 6.22 -3.30 -3.48
C TYR A 67 6.47 -3.65 -4.94
N GLU A 68 7.59 -4.33 -5.20
CA GLU A 68 7.93 -4.88 -6.51
C GLU A 68 7.79 -6.41 -6.49
N VAL A 69 7.08 -6.96 -7.49
CA VAL A 69 6.88 -8.40 -7.64
C VAL A 69 7.75 -8.90 -8.79
N TYR A 70 8.57 -9.91 -8.50
CA TYR A 70 9.51 -10.53 -9.43
C TYR A 70 9.10 -11.96 -9.76
N ARG A 71 9.42 -12.39 -10.99
CA ARG A 71 9.24 -13.75 -11.51
C ARG A 71 10.59 -14.26 -11.99
N GLY A 72 11.29 -15.02 -11.14
CA GLY A 72 12.73 -15.18 -11.26
C GLY A 72 13.43 -13.80 -11.20
N PRO A 73 14.39 -13.48 -12.09
CA PRO A 73 15.06 -12.17 -12.09
C PRO A 73 14.21 -11.03 -12.69
N THR A 74 13.08 -11.32 -13.33
CA THR A 74 12.29 -10.31 -14.05
C THR A 74 11.26 -9.65 -13.14
N LYS A 75 11.32 -8.33 -12.95
CA LYS A 75 10.22 -7.53 -12.36
C LYS A 75 8.97 -7.65 -13.24
N VAL A 76 7.86 -8.10 -12.69
CA VAL A 76 6.58 -8.34 -13.40
C VAL A 76 5.42 -7.49 -12.88
N GLY A 77 5.59 -6.79 -11.77
CA GLY A 77 4.63 -5.81 -11.26
C GLY A 77 5.25 -4.87 -10.24
N GLU A 78 4.61 -3.71 -10.04
CA GLU A 78 4.85 -2.78 -8.95
C GLU A 78 3.50 -2.25 -8.47
N VAL A 79 3.33 -2.10 -7.16
CA VAL A 79 2.10 -1.61 -6.51
C VAL A 79 2.44 -0.70 -5.33
N PRO A 80 1.59 0.27 -4.95
CA PRO A 80 1.84 1.13 -3.79
C PRO A 80 1.89 0.31 -2.48
N ALA A 81 2.54 0.85 -1.44
CA ALA A 81 2.68 0.23 -0.11
C ALA A 81 1.34 -0.18 0.54
N ALA A 82 0.23 0.42 0.11
CA ALA A 82 -1.12 0.07 0.55
C ALA A 82 -1.69 -1.23 -0.08
N GLN A 83 -0.98 -1.86 -1.02
CA GLN A 83 -1.47 -3.03 -1.76
C GLN A 83 -0.58 -4.25 -1.55
N HIS A 84 -1.19 -5.35 -1.11
CA HIS A 84 -0.53 -6.58 -0.65
C HIS A 84 -0.78 -7.80 -1.57
N MET A 85 -1.13 -7.52 -2.83
CA MET A 85 -1.47 -8.50 -3.88
C MET A 85 -1.14 -7.96 -5.27
N VAL A 86 -0.64 -8.83 -6.15
CA VAL A 86 -0.61 -8.64 -7.62
C VAL A 86 -1.15 -9.88 -8.33
N ASP A 87 -2.01 -9.68 -9.32
CA ASP A 87 -2.35 -10.71 -10.30
C ASP A 87 -1.35 -10.67 -11.46
N VAL A 88 -0.34 -11.56 -11.42
CA VAL A 88 0.64 -11.67 -12.51
C VAL A 88 -0.01 -12.42 -13.67
N THR A 89 -0.27 -11.73 -14.78
CA THR A 89 -0.95 -12.26 -15.98
C THR A 89 0.02 -12.54 -17.13
N ARG A 90 -0.51 -13.02 -18.26
CA ARG A 90 0.25 -13.37 -19.49
C ARG A 90 1.33 -14.44 -19.24
N LEU A 91 1.04 -15.36 -18.32
CA LEU A 91 1.85 -16.54 -18.07
C LEU A 91 1.54 -17.65 -19.09
N LYS A 92 2.46 -18.59 -19.26
CA LYS A 92 2.23 -19.80 -20.07
C LYS A 92 1.40 -20.80 -19.26
N PRO A 93 0.44 -21.52 -19.88
CA PRO A 93 -0.22 -22.67 -19.26
C PRO A 93 0.73 -23.78 -18.88
N SER A 94 0.31 -24.63 -17.95
CA SER A 94 1.01 -25.84 -17.51
C SER A 94 2.49 -25.63 -17.14
N THR A 95 2.84 -24.45 -16.62
CA THR A 95 4.22 -24.00 -16.41
C THR A 95 4.47 -23.68 -14.93
N PRO A 96 5.54 -24.20 -14.31
CA PRO A 96 5.96 -23.80 -12.97
C PRO A 96 6.63 -22.43 -13.00
N TYR A 97 6.29 -21.60 -12.02
CA TYR A 97 6.85 -20.27 -11.81
C TYR A 97 7.34 -20.09 -10.38
N VAL A 98 8.38 -19.27 -10.24
CA VAL A 98 8.96 -18.84 -8.97
C VAL A 98 8.78 -17.33 -8.86
N PHE A 99 8.29 -16.85 -7.72
CA PHE A 99 8.12 -15.43 -7.44
C PHE A 99 8.78 -15.03 -6.13
N THR A 100 9.19 -13.77 -6.06
CA THR A 100 9.61 -13.07 -4.85
C THR A 100 9.02 -11.66 -4.84
N VAL A 101 8.93 -11.04 -3.66
CA VAL A 101 8.47 -9.66 -3.49
C VAL A 101 9.58 -8.87 -2.80
N ARG A 102 9.78 -7.62 -3.19
CA ARG A 102 10.70 -6.66 -2.55
C ARG A 102 9.91 -5.42 -2.12
N ALA A 103 10.26 -4.84 -0.98
CA ALA A 103 9.78 -3.52 -0.58
C ALA A 103 10.75 -2.44 -1.09
N ARG A 104 10.19 -1.31 -1.55
CA ARG A 104 10.91 -0.12 -2.04
C ARG A 104 10.60 1.08 -1.17
N SER A 105 11.61 1.81 -0.70
CA SER A 105 11.44 3.07 0.05
C SER A 105 11.14 4.26 -0.86
N ALA A 106 10.74 5.39 -0.26
CA ALA A 106 10.39 6.62 -0.98
C ALA A 106 11.57 7.20 -1.78
N ASP A 107 12.79 7.07 -1.24
CA ASP A 107 14.08 7.37 -1.89
C ASP A 107 14.46 6.39 -3.03
N GLY A 108 13.68 5.35 -3.27
CA GLY A 108 13.88 4.39 -4.36
C GLY A 108 14.73 3.15 -4.03
N ARG A 109 15.36 3.06 -2.85
CA ARG A 109 16.15 1.89 -2.48
C ARG A 109 15.25 0.66 -2.28
N LEU A 110 15.80 -0.52 -2.60
CA LEU A 110 15.07 -1.79 -2.60
C LEU A 110 15.62 -2.75 -1.53
N GLY A 111 14.74 -3.19 -0.64
CA GLY A 111 15.03 -4.19 0.38
C GLY A 111 15.42 -5.57 -0.18
N PRO A 112 15.84 -6.50 0.69
CA PRO A 112 16.08 -7.89 0.31
C PRO A 112 14.79 -8.55 -0.24
N PRO A 113 14.91 -9.58 -1.10
CA PRO A 113 13.77 -10.36 -1.55
C PRO A 113 13.15 -11.15 -0.41
N SER A 114 11.83 -11.33 -0.48
CA SER A 114 11.12 -12.36 0.29
C SER A 114 11.68 -13.74 0.03
N ARG A 115 11.30 -14.73 0.88
CA ARG A 115 11.42 -16.14 0.48
C ARG A 115 10.75 -16.38 -0.88
N GLU A 116 11.30 -17.31 -1.64
CA GLU A 116 10.65 -17.78 -2.87
C GLU A 116 9.27 -18.38 -2.56
N VAL A 117 8.34 -18.17 -3.49
CA VAL A 117 7.07 -18.90 -3.57
C VAL A 117 6.91 -19.49 -4.96
N ARG A 118 6.26 -20.65 -5.04
CA ARG A 118 6.19 -21.44 -6.28
C ARG A 118 4.75 -21.80 -6.60
N ALA A 119 4.33 -21.48 -7.82
CA ALA A 119 3.00 -21.78 -8.35
C ALA A 119 3.13 -22.44 -9.72
N ARG A 120 2.26 -23.40 -10.03
CA ARG A 120 2.16 -23.98 -11.38
C ARG A 120 0.84 -23.57 -11.99
N THR A 121 0.86 -22.93 -13.15
CA THR A 121 -0.38 -22.68 -13.91
C THR A 121 -1.02 -24.02 -14.29
N PRO A 122 -2.36 -24.15 -14.26
CA PRO A 122 -3.04 -25.32 -14.80
C PRO A 122 -2.84 -25.42 -16.31
N ALA A 123 -3.23 -26.55 -16.90
CA ALA A 123 -3.41 -26.62 -18.35
C ALA A 123 -4.44 -25.58 -18.81
N TYR A 124 -4.29 -25.07 -20.02
CA TYR A 124 -5.33 -24.28 -20.66
C TYR A 124 -6.38 -25.25 -21.21
N VAL A 125 -7.65 -25.00 -20.88
CA VAL A 125 -8.78 -25.67 -21.51
C VAL A 125 -9.41 -24.69 -22.49
N ALA A 126 -9.53 -25.11 -23.75
CA ALA A 126 -10.16 -24.29 -24.78
C ALA A 126 -11.68 -24.25 -24.60
N ALA A 127 -12.28 -23.08 -24.84
CA ALA A 127 -13.72 -22.85 -24.86
C ALA A 127 -14.49 -23.24 -23.57
N ASP A 128 -13.88 -23.04 -22.39
CA ASP A 128 -14.66 -22.99 -21.15
C ASP A 128 -15.33 -21.62 -20.98
N HIS A 129 -16.66 -21.63 -20.91
CA HIS A 129 -17.53 -20.47 -20.73
C HIS A 129 -18.54 -20.68 -19.58
N VAL A 130 -18.41 -21.76 -18.81
CA VAL A 130 -19.23 -22.01 -17.63
C VAL A 130 -18.57 -21.26 -16.47
N ALA A 131 -19.33 -20.40 -15.79
CA ALA A 131 -18.83 -19.75 -14.58
C ALA A 131 -19.10 -20.65 -13.36
N PRO A 132 -18.13 -20.79 -12.43
CA PRO A 132 -18.34 -21.52 -11.19
C PRO A 132 -19.60 -21.04 -10.44
N SER A 133 -20.22 -21.96 -9.70
CA SER A 133 -21.34 -21.63 -8.83
C SER A 133 -20.96 -20.53 -7.85
N ARG A 134 -21.95 -19.74 -7.40
CA ARG A 134 -21.75 -18.85 -6.25
C ARG A 134 -21.18 -19.69 -5.08
N PRO A 135 -20.12 -19.24 -4.38
CA PRO A 135 -19.70 -19.85 -3.12
C PRO A 135 -20.87 -19.89 -2.14
N GLY A 136 -20.96 -20.95 -1.34
CA GLY A 136 -22.06 -21.15 -0.41
C GLY A 136 -22.01 -20.20 0.80
N ARG A 137 -22.67 -20.57 1.90
CA ARG A 137 -22.79 -19.69 3.08
C ARG A 137 -21.40 -19.24 3.57
N VAL A 138 -21.12 -17.95 3.42
CA VAL A 138 -19.92 -17.32 3.99
C VAL A 138 -20.19 -16.98 5.44
N THR A 139 -19.25 -17.34 6.29
CA THR A 139 -19.20 -16.99 7.71
C THR A 139 -17.89 -16.27 8.00
N GLY A 140 -17.81 -15.64 9.17
CA GLY A 140 -16.56 -15.05 9.61
C GLY A 140 -16.52 -14.87 11.12
N LYS A 141 -15.31 -14.84 11.65
CA LYS A 141 -14.99 -14.67 13.06
C LYS A 141 -13.97 -13.54 13.18
N VAL A 142 -14.20 -12.63 14.12
CA VAL A 142 -13.19 -11.65 14.53
C VAL A 142 -12.00 -12.40 15.16
N VAL A 143 -10.79 -12.13 14.68
CA VAL A 143 -9.56 -12.61 15.32
C VAL A 143 -9.11 -11.55 16.34
N ASP A 144 -8.96 -10.31 15.89
CA ASP A 144 -8.59 -9.16 16.71
C ASP A 144 -9.06 -7.84 16.05
N GLY A 145 -8.56 -6.69 16.52
CA GLY A 145 -8.90 -5.36 15.96
C GLY A 145 -8.39 -5.09 14.54
N ARG A 146 -7.53 -5.94 13.97
CA ARG A 146 -6.89 -5.82 12.66
C ARG A 146 -7.03 -7.06 11.77
N ALA A 147 -7.62 -8.15 12.25
CA ALA A 147 -7.81 -9.38 11.50
C ALA A 147 -9.19 -10.04 11.70
N VAL A 148 -9.72 -10.61 10.62
CA VAL A 148 -10.88 -11.53 10.66
C VAL A 148 -10.56 -12.82 9.91
N GLN A 149 -11.07 -13.94 10.40
CA GLN A 149 -11.11 -15.20 9.68
C GLN A 149 -12.41 -15.27 8.90
N LEU A 150 -12.35 -15.59 7.61
CA LEU A 150 -13.50 -15.87 6.74
C LEU A 150 -13.51 -17.35 6.37
N SER A 151 -14.69 -17.95 6.31
CA SER A 151 -14.88 -19.35 5.87
C SER A 151 -16.13 -19.45 4.99
N TRP A 152 -16.15 -20.38 4.03
CA TRP A 152 -17.27 -20.53 3.09
C TRP A 152 -17.43 -21.99 2.65
N ALA A 153 -18.67 -22.40 2.34
CA ALA A 153 -18.88 -23.66 1.64
C ALA A 153 -18.39 -23.53 0.18
N ALA A 154 -17.70 -24.58 -0.31
CA ALA A 154 -17.09 -24.59 -1.63
C ALA A 154 -18.08 -24.33 -2.76
N ALA A 155 -17.63 -23.62 -3.79
CA ALA A 155 -18.31 -23.56 -5.08
C ALA A 155 -18.10 -24.87 -5.86
N ARG A 156 -18.93 -25.09 -6.88
CA ARG A 156 -18.80 -26.19 -7.85
C ARG A 156 -18.71 -25.64 -9.25
N ASP A 157 -18.10 -26.40 -10.13
CA ASP A 157 -17.80 -26.05 -11.51
C ASP A 157 -17.64 -27.34 -12.34
N ASP A 158 -17.81 -27.31 -13.67
CA ASP A 158 -17.70 -28.52 -14.50
C ASP A 158 -16.23 -28.89 -14.84
N ARG A 159 -15.27 -27.96 -14.69
CA ARG A 159 -13.83 -28.23 -14.85
C ARG A 159 -13.00 -27.96 -13.59
N GLY A 160 -13.57 -27.25 -12.62
CA GLY A 160 -13.11 -27.17 -11.24
C GLY A 160 -12.66 -25.76 -10.83
N VAL A 161 -13.04 -25.38 -9.60
CA VAL A 161 -12.64 -24.10 -9.01
C VAL A 161 -11.11 -24.06 -8.84
N ARG A 162 -10.49 -23.03 -9.40
CA ARG A 162 -9.04 -22.83 -9.44
C ARG A 162 -8.56 -21.87 -8.35
N SER A 163 -9.33 -20.82 -8.03
CA SER A 163 -9.10 -19.94 -6.89
C SER A 163 -10.41 -19.37 -6.30
N TYR A 164 -10.33 -18.83 -5.09
CA TYR A 164 -11.34 -17.94 -4.53
C TYR A 164 -10.78 -16.52 -4.36
N ALA A 165 -11.51 -15.53 -4.85
CA ALA A 165 -11.20 -14.11 -4.67
C ALA A 165 -12.07 -13.53 -3.54
N ILE A 166 -11.42 -13.01 -2.50
CA ILE A 166 -12.05 -12.30 -1.39
C ILE A 166 -12.08 -10.81 -1.74
N GLN A 167 -13.27 -10.21 -1.65
CA GLN A 167 -13.52 -8.82 -2.01
C GLN A 167 -14.02 -8.01 -0.81
N ARG A 168 -13.63 -6.74 -0.76
CA ARG A 168 -14.13 -5.70 0.15
C ARG A 168 -14.62 -4.53 -0.70
N ALA A 169 -15.85 -4.07 -0.49
CA ALA A 169 -16.50 -3.05 -1.32
C ALA A 169 -16.44 -3.33 -2.86
N GLY A 170 -16.46 -4.61 -3.26
CA GLY A 170 -16.32 -5.06 -4.66
C GLY A 170 -14.88 -5.17 -5.18
N VAL A 171 -13.91 -4.52 -4.54
CA VAL A 171 -12.48 -4.62 -4.89
C VAL A 171 -11.91 -5.94 -4.35
N LYS A 172 -11.16 -6.68 -5.17
CA LYS A 172 -10.40 -7.87 -4.75
C LYS A 172 -9.25 -7.44 -3.83
N ILE A 173 -9.18 -8.01 -2.63
CA ILE A 173 -8.15 -7.68 -1.63
C ILE A 173 -7.26 -8.87 -1.24
N HIS A 174 -7.73 -10.10 -1.44
CA HIS A 174 -7.06 -11.32 -1.02
C HIS A 174 -7.56 -12.49 -1.88
N ALA A 175 -6.79 -13.56 -2.04
CA ALA A 175 -7.20 -14.75 -2.79
C ALA A 175 -6.57 -16.02 -2.19
N VAL A 176 -7.13 -17.18 -2.51
CA VAL A 176 -6.62 -18.48 -2.08
C VAL A 176 -6.84 -19.52 -3.18
N GLY A 177 -6.07 -20.61 -3.19
CA GLY A 177 -6.26 -21.72 -4.13
C GLY A 177 -7.64 -22.38 -3.98
N GLY A 178 -8.18 -22.95 -5.06
CA GLY A 178 -9.56 -23.47 -5.12
C GLY A 178 -9.89 -24.64 -4.17
N ALA A 179 -8.87 -25.24 -3.54
CA ALA A 179 -9.04 -26.23 -2.48
C ALA A 179 -9.27 -25.60 -1.08
N GLN A 180 -9.01 -24.29 -0.91
CA GLN A 180 -9.14 -23.59 0.36
C GLN A 180 -10.53 -22.97 0.51
N THR A 181 -11.20 -23.29 1.61
CA THR A 181 -12.54 -22.84 1.99
C THR A 181 -12.54 -21.85 3.16
N ALA A 182 -11.36 -21.38 3.57
CA ALA A 182 -11.19 -20.37 4.60
C ALA A 182 -9.89 -19.57 4.37
N THR A 183 -9.83 -18.35 4.90
CA THR A 183 -8.60 -17.55 5.01
C THR A 183 -8.68 -16.53 6.16
N VAL A 184 -7.55 -15.93 6.52
CA VAL A 184 -7.49 -14.76 7.43
C VAL A 184 -7.23 -13.51 6.60
N VAL A 185 -8.11 -12.53 6.72
CA VAL A 185 -7.94 -11.18 6.17
C VAL A 185 -7.36 -10.30 7.28
N THR A 186 -6.08 -9.98 7.15
CA THR A 186 -5.35 -8.99 7.95
C THR A 186 -5.49 -7.58 7.34
N GLY A 187 -4.77 -6.59 7.86
CA GLY A 187 -4.80 -5.23 7.31
C GLY A 187 -6.15 -4.53 7.52
N LEU A 188 -6.81 -4.80 8.64
CA LEU A 188 -8.07 -4.15 9.02
C LEU A 188 -7.82 -3.08 10.08
N ARG A 189 -8.75 -2.14 10.16
CA ARG A 189 -8.73 -1.02 11.11
C ARG A 189 -9.57 -1.41 12.34
N PRO A 190 -9.20 -1.04 13.58
CA PRO A 190 -10.05 -1.21 14.75
C PRO A 190 -11.41 -0.51 14.62
N GLY A 191 -12.40 -0.93 15.41
CA GLY A 191 -13.73 -0.29 15.52
C GLY A 191 -14.53 -0.18 14.21
N THR A 192 -14.14 -0.89 13.14
CA THR A 192 -14.57 -0.63 11.77
C THR A 192 -15.48 -1.75 11.26
N ARG A 193 -16.61 -1.37 10.64
CA ARG A 193 -17.59 -2.30 10.09
C ARG A 193 -17.27 -2.65 8.64
N TYR A 194 -16.82 -3.87 8.42
CA TYR A 194 -16.51 -4.43 7.11
C TYR A 194 -17.69 -5.19 6.49
N ALA A 195 -17.66 -5.31 5.16
CA ALA A 195 -18.49 -6.21 4.40
C ALA A 195 -17.62 -6.93 3.36
N PHE A 196 -17.57 -8.27 3.45
CA PHE A 196 -16.76 -9.11 2.57
C PHE A 196 -17.64 -10.03 1.72
N THR A 197 -17.24 -10.23 0.47
CA THR A 197 -17.82 -11.24 -0.44
C THR A 197 -16.74 -12.14 -1.00
N VAL A 198 -17.10 -13.37 -1.35
CA VAL A 198 -16.22 -14.34 -2.02
C VAL A 198 -16.75 -14.61 -3.42
N ARG A 199 -15.85 -14.68 -4.41
CA ARG A 199 -16.11 -15.21 -5.76
C ARG A 199 -15.21 -16.42 -6.00
N ALA A 200 -15.68 -17.41 -6.74
CA ALA A 200 -14.86 -18.48 -7.27
C ALA A 200 -14.40 -18.13 -8.71
N GLN A 201 -13.20 -18.58 -9.08
CA GLN A 201 -12.64 -18.49 -10.43
C GLN A 201 -12.19 -19.87 -10.91
N ASP A 202 -12.40 -20.19 -12.19
CA ASP A 202 -11.93 -21.42 -12.84
C ASP A 202 -10.55 -21.25 -13.54
N ALA A 203 -10.12 -22.28 -14.28
CA ALA A 203 -8.85 -22.25 -15.03
C ALA A 203 -8.86 -21.37 -16.30
N ALA A 204 -10.01 -21.06 -16.89
CA ALA A 204 -10.14 -20.18 -18.06
C ALA A 204 -10.25 -18.69 -17.66
N GLY A 205 -10.74 -18.42 -16.46
CA GLY A 205 -10.91 -17.11 -15.87
C GLY A 205 -12.36 -16.70 -15.60
N ASN A 206 -13.37 -17.54 -15.86
CA ASN A 206 -14.75 -17.15 -15.58
C ASN A 206 -14.96 -17.00 -14.07
N LEU A 207 -15.80 -16.06 -13.67
CA LEU A 207 -15.98 -15.65 -12.28
C LEU A 207 -17.42 -15.84 -11.82
N SER A 208 -17.62 -16.62 -10.75
CA SER A 208 -18.92 -16.85 -10.14
C SER A 208 -19.66 -15.55 -9.82
N PRO A 209 -20.99 -15.58 -9.62
CA PRO A 209 -21.65 -14.55 -8.82
C PRO A 209 -20.97 -14.39 -7.45
N ALA A 210 -20.94 -13.18 -6.90
CA ALA A 210 -20.43 -12.96 -5.55
C ALA A 210 -21.32 -13.62 -4.50
N SER A 211 -20.73 -14.10 -3.41
CA SER A 211 -21.45 -14.64 -2.26
C SER A 211 -22.47 -13.63 -1.67
N THR A 212 -23.31 -14.09 -0.75
CA THR A 212 -23.92 -13.14 0.20
C THR A 212 -22.82 -12.44 1.00
N PRO A 213 -22.96 -11.13 1.30
CA PRO A 213 -21.93 -10.39 2.02
C PRO A 213 -21.95 -10.74 3.51
N VAL A 214 -20.84 -11.27 4.04
CA VAL A 214 -20.65 -11.37 5.49
C VAL A 214 -20.24 -10.01 6.03
N ARG A 215 -20.86 -9.58 7.14
CA ARG A 215 -20.60 -8.28 7.78
C ARG A 215 -20.04 -8.51 9.17
N LEU A 216 -18.93 -7.84 9.48
CA LEU A 216 -18.18 -7.98 10.73
C LEU A 216 -17.77 -6.59 11.21
N THR A 217 -17.64 -6.40 12.52
CA THR A 217 -17.07 -5.19 13.11
C THR A 217 -15.83 -5.60 13.89
N THR A 218 -14.68 -4.99 13.60
CA THR A 218 -13.46 -5.18 14.37
C THR A 218 -13.59 -4.49 15.75
N PRO A 219 -13.04 -5.07 16.83
CA PRO A 219 -13.04 -4.47 18.16
C PRO A 219 -12.04 -3.31 18.26
N GLY A 220 -12.07 -2.62 19.41
CA GLY A 220 -11.28 -1.41 19.66
C GLY A 220 -11.98 -0.14 19.17
N ALA A 221 -11.30 1.01 19.35
CA ALA A 221 -11.78 2.32 18.93
C ALA A 221 -10.99 2.84 17.72
N ASP A 222 -11.67 3.63 16.88
CA ASP A 222 -11.08 4.37 15.76
C ASP A 222 -11.33 5.87 15.95
N ASP A 223 -10.28 6.60 16.34
CA ASP A 223 -10.33 8.06 16.50
C ASP A 223 -10.22 8.83 15.17
N ARG A 224 -10.01 8.11 14.06
CA ARG A 224 -9.79 8.61 12.70
C ARG A 224 -8.59 9.55 12.50
N ARG A 225 -7.74 9.76 13.52
CA ARG A 225 -6.52 10.59 13.36
C ARG A 225 -5.56 9.93 12.39
N GLY A 226 -5.36 8.61 12.50
CA GLY A 226 -4.60 7.80 11.55
C GLY A 226 -5.21 7.67 10.15
N THR A 227 -6.33 8.35 9.85
CA THR A 227 -6.90 8.43 8.49
C THR A 227 -7.18 9.86 8.03
N ALA A 228 -6.69 10.86 8.75
CA ALA A 228 -6.59 12.23 8.27
C ALA A 228 -5.41 12.36 7.28
N PRO A 229 -5.61 12.94 6.08
CA PRO A 229 -4.51 13.23 5.17
C PRO A 229 -3.52 14.23 5.78
N THR A 230 -2.23 13.89 5.73
CA THR A 230 -1.13 14.65 6.36
C THR A 230 -0.44 15.57 5.34
N GLY A 231 0.53 16.37 5.78
CA GLY A 231 1.29 17.28 4.91
C GLY A 231 0.42 18.28 4.13
N PHE A 232 -0.83 18.49 4.54
CA PHE A 232 -1.78 19.28 3.76
C PHE A 232 -1.40 20.75 3.76
N ASP A 233 -1.32 21.32 2.56
CA ASP A 233 -0.90 22.67 2.26
C ASP A 233 -1.72 23.24 1.09
N VAL A 234 -1.89 24.57 1.06
CA VAL A 234 -2.71 25.28 0.07
C VAL A 234 -2.10 26.63 -0.28
N VAL A 235 -1.75 26.82 -1.55
CA VAL A 235 -1.13 28.05 -2.06
C VAL A 235 -2.09 28.76 -3.03
N SER A 236 -2.14 30.09 -2.99
CA SER A 236 -2.86 30.90 -3.99
C SER A 236 -1.96 31.15 -5.20
N ARG A 237 -2.37 30.69 -6.39
CA ARG A 237 -1.72 31.02 -7.67
C ARG A 237 -2.61 31.90 -8.53
N HIS A 238 -2.05 32.99 -9.05
CA HIS A 238 -2.69 33.81 -10.09
C HIS A 238 -2.27 33.34 -11.49
N THR A 239 -3.22 33.22 -12.42
CA THR A 239 -2.97 32.80 -13.81
C THR A 239 -4.11 33.33 -14.69
N ALA A 240 -3.79 33.93 -15.85
CA ALA A 240 -4.78 34.39 -16.84
C ALA A 240 -5.93 35.27 -16.28
N GLY A 241 -5.64 36.16 -15.32
CA GLY A 241 -6.64 37.05 -14.71
C GLY A 241 -7.65 36.32 -13.83
N SER A 242 -7.24 35.18 -13.25
CA SER A 242 -7.99 34.32 -12.34
C SER A 242 -7.10 33.77 -11.23
N TYR A 243 -7.67 33.47 -10.07
CA TYR A 243 -7.00 32.83 -8.94
C TYR A 243 -7.37 31.34 -8.87
N TYR A 244 -6.39 30.54 -8.48
CA TYR A 244 -6.53 29.13 -8.19
C TYR A 244 -5.97 28.84 -6.79
N LEU A 245 -6.56 27.88 -6.10
CA LEU A 245 -5.97 27.27 -4.91
C LEU A 245 -5.28 25.99 -5.36
N ASP A 246 -3.96 25.91 -5.21
CA ASP A 246 -3.19 24.69 -5.45
C ASP A 246 -3.01 23.95 -4.12
N LEU A 247 -3.54 22.73 -4.06
CA LEU A 247 -3.56 21.85 -2.91
C LEU A 247 -2.45 20.81 -3.03
N ALA A 248 -1.77 20.49 -1.92
CA ALA A 248 -0.80 19.41 -1.83
C ALA A 248 -0.98 18.64 -0.50
N TRP A 249 -1.05 17.30 -0.53
CA TRP A 249 -1.22 16.47 0.69
C TRP A 249 -0.64 15.07 0.55
N ASP A 250 -0.29 14.47 1.67
CA ASP A 250 0.13 13.06 1.74
C ASP A 250 -1.10 12.17 1.99
N PRO A 251 -1.31 11.11 1.19
CA PRO A 251 -2.37 10.12 1.44
C PRO A 251 -2.20 9.43 2.81
N PRO A 252 -3.28 9.19 3.57
CA PRO A 252 -3.20 8.49 4.85
C PRO A 252 -2.87 7.01 4.65
N THR A 253 -1.91 6.50 5.43
CA THR A 253 -1.43 5.11 5.36
C THR A 253 -2.49 4.11 5.83
N VAL A 254 -3.13 3.42 4.89
CA VAL A 254 -4.15 2.39 5.13
C VAL A 254 -4.00 1.22 4.17
N ASP A 255 -4.53 0.05 4.54
CA ASP A 255 -4.59 -1.13 3.67
C ASP A 255 -5.63 -0.98 2.56
N GLY A 256 -5.15 -0.68 1.37
CA GLY A 256 -5.89 -0.55 0.11
C GLY A 256 -5.68 0.82 -0.55
N VAL A 257 -5.86 0.87 -1.86
CA VAL A 257 -5.65 2.09 -2.66
C VAL A 257 -6.77 3.11 -2.41
N ILE A 258 -6.41 4.37 -2.13
CA ILE A 258 -7.35 5.50 -2.00
C ILE A 258 -7.51 6.19 -3.36
N THR A 259 -8.72 6.14 -3.95
CA THR A 259 -9.04 6.71 -5.26
C THR A 259 -9.97 7.92 -5.22
N GLU A 260 -10.48 8.29 -4.04
CA GLU A 260 -11.45 9.37 -3.85
C GLU A 260 -11.11 10.21 -2.61
N TYR A 261 -11.26 11.53 -2.72
CA TYR A 261 -11.22 12.50 -1.61
C TYR A 261 -12.43 13.41 -1.66
N GLN A 262 -12.94 13.79 -0.49
CA GLN A 262 -13.85 14.93 -0.36
C GLN A 262 -13.03 16.15 0.08
N ILE A 263 -13.07 17.22 -0.71
CA ILE A 263 -12.50 18.52 -0.38
C ILE A 263 -13.66 19.42 0.07
N ARG A 264 -13.51 20.05 1.24
CA ARG A 264 -14.45 21.05 1.75
C ARG A 264 -13.83 22.43 1.64
N LEU A 265 -14.53 23.33 0.96
CA LEU A 265 -14.19 24.73 0.76
C LEU A 265 -15.23 25.62 1.45
N ASP A 266 -14.74 26.61 2.20
CA ASP A 266 -15.52 27.66 2.88
C ASP A 266 -16.67 27.11 3.77
N GLY A 267 -16.48 25.91 4.35
CA GLY A 267 -17.44 25.25 5.25
C GLY A 267 -18.59 24.52 4.55
N ASP A 268 -19.17 25.13 3.52
CA ASP A 268 -20.44 24.69 2.92
C ASP A 268 -20.31 24.00 1.56
N THR A 269 -19.18 24.17 0.84
CA THR A 269 -18.95 23.54 -0.46
C THR A 269 -18.17 22.23 -0.31
N ASP A 270 -18.84 21.09 -0.47
CA ASP A 270 -18.19 19.77 -0.59
C ASP A 270 -18.00 19.39 -2.07
N SER A 271 -16.75 19.32 -2.54
CA SER A 271 -16.38 18.79 -3.86
C SER A 271 -15.75 17.40 -3.73
N SER A 272 -16.11 16.47 -4.62
CA SER A 272 -15.45 15.16 -4.73
C SER A 272 -14.36 15.18 -5.80
N LEU A 273 -13.15 14.76 -5.40
CA LEU A 273 -12.05 14.43 -6.31
C LEU A 273 -11.96 12.92 -6.43
N VAL A 274 -12.09 12.39 -7.65
CA VAL A 274 -11.96 10.96 -7.94
C VAL A 274 -10.96 10.77 -9.08
N TRP A 275 -9.94 9.92 -8.90
CA TRP A 275 -9.11 9.48 -10.03
C TRP A 275 -9.80 8.29 -10.71
N GLY A 276 -10.13 8.44 -12.00
CA GLY A 276 -10.63 7.35 -12.86
C GLY A 276 -9.55 6.36 -13.30
N GLY A 277 -8.43 6.26 -12.58
CA GLY A 277 -7.25 5.47 -12.90
C GLY A 277 -6.35 5.32 -11.68
N THR A 278 -5.08 4.97 -11.88
CA THR A 278 -4.11 4.82 -10.78
C THR A 278 -3.89 6.18 -10.08
N PRO A 279 -4.19 6.33 -8.77
CA PRO A 279 -3.87 7.54 -8.03
C PRO A 279 -2.35 7.65 -7.80
N PRO A 280 -1.83 8.87 -7.53
CA PRO A 280 -0.40 9.06 -7.30
C PRO A 280 0.10 8.25 -6.08
N SER A 281 1.29 7.64 -6.20
CA SER A 281 1.88 6.77 -5.16
C SER A 281 2.56 7.53 -4.01
N GLY A 282 2.50 8.87 -4.01
CA GLY A 282 3.13 9.74 -3.01
C GLY A 282 2.26 10.97 -2.75
N ARG A 283 2.88 12.13 -2.52
CA ARG A 283 2.16 13.40 -2.29
C ARG A 283 1.23 13.70 -3.47
N ALA A 284 -0.06 13.86 -3.18
CA ALA A 284 -1.11 14.15 -4.13
C ALA A 284 -1.29 15.66 -4.28
N HIS A 285 -1.70 16.08 -5.49
CA HIS A 285 -1.86 17.47 -5.86
C HIS A 285 -3.18 17.70 -6.64
N HIS A 286 -3.79 18.86 -6.46
CA HIS A 286 -5.00 19.27 -7.18
C HIS A 286 -5.14 20.80 -7.20
N SER A 287 -5.84 21.36 -8.20
CA SER A 287 -6.06 22.81 -8.33
C SER A 287 -7.54 23.14 -8.40
N LEU A 288 -8.02 23.99 -7.51
CA LEU A 288 -9.40 24.51 -7.50
C LEU A 288 -9.44 25.94 -8.04
N TYR A 289 -10.49 26.31 -8.76
CA TYR A 289 -10.72 27.69 -9.19
C TYR A 289 -11.30 28.53 -8.04
N ALA A 290 -10.67 29.67 -7.74
CA ALA A 290 -11.03 30.57 -6.62
C ALA A 290 -11.81 31.83 -7.05
N GLY A 291 -12.01 32.04 -8.36
CA GLY A 291 -12.59 33.26 -8.90
C GLY A 291 -11.54 34.22 -9.48
N ARG A 292 -11.90 35.50 -9.57
CA ARG A 292 -11.06 36.57 -10.17
C ARG A 292 -10.73 37.71 -9.22
N GLN A 293 -11.19 37.64 -7.96
CA GLN A 293 -10.99 38.67 -6.95
C GLN A 293 -9.77 38.34 -6.08
N ALA A 294 -8.92 39.35 -5.85
CA ALA A 294 -7.85 39.30 -4.85
C ALA A 294 -8.41 39.56 -3.43
N GLY A 295 -7.65 39.22 -2.40
CA GLY A 295 -7.99 39.47 -1.00
C GLY A 295 -9.09 38.58 -0.41
N ARG A 296 -9.68 37.67 -1.20
CA ARG A 296 -10.69 36.73 -0.69
C ARG A 296 -9.99 35.67 0.17
N VAL A 297 -10.44 35.55 1.42
CA VAL A 297 -10.01 34.51 2.34
C VAL A 297 -10.84 33.26 2.10
N HIS A 298 -10.17 32.11 1.99
CA HIS A 298 -10.79 30.80 1.87
C HIS A 298 -10.34 29.88 3.01
N ARG A 299 -11.21 28.95 3.41
CA ARG A 299 -10.86 27.85 4.33
C ARG A 299 -11.02 26.51 3.63
N VAL A 300 -9.99 25.68 3.68
CA VAL A 300 -9.93 24.40 2.97
C VAL A 300 -9.53 23.29 3.93
N ARG A 301 -10.18 22.12 3.79
CA ARG A 301 -9.72 20.85 4.37
C ARG A 301 -10.22 19.68 3.53
N LEU A 302 -9.57 18.52 3.58
CA LEU A 302 -9.96 17.36 2.79
C LEU A 302 -9.87 16.05 3.58
N ARG A 303 -10.61 15.03 3.16
CA ARG A 303 -10.61 13.68 3.75
C ARG A 303 -10.63 12.59 2.70
N ALA A 304 -9.94 11.49 2.99
CA ALA A 304 -9.89 10.32 2.11
C ALA A 304 -11.19 9.49 2.20
N ARG A 305 -11.62 8.96 1.05
CA ARG A 305 -12.49 7.79 1.00
C ARG A 305 -11.64 6.56 1.30
N LEU A 306 -12.00 5.81 2.33
CA LEU A 306 -11.19 4.68 2.76
C LEU A 306 -11.49 3.43 1.91
N PRO A 307 -10.52 2.52 1.74
CA PRO A 307 -10.69 1.27 0.96
C PRO A 307 -11.75 0.28 1.47
N ASP A 308 -12.49 0.63 2.53
CA ASP A 308 -13.64 -0.09 3.08
C ASP A 308 -15.00 0.58 2.75
N GLY A 309 -14.98 1.72 2.06
CA GLY A 309 -16.17 2.49 1.68
C GLY A 309 -16.63 3.50 2.75
N THR A 310 -15.85 3.73 3.81
CA THR A 310 -16.10 4.79 4.80
C THR A 310 -15.37 6.10 4.45
N TRP A 311 -15.64 7.17 5.20
CA TRP A 311 -14.88 8.42 5.11
C TRP A 311 -13.93 8.52 6.30
N GLY A 312 -12.65 8.85 6.03
CA GLY A 312 -11.63 9.06 7.04
C GLY A 312 -11.76 10.38 7.80
N GLY A 313 -10.75 10.67 8.62
CA GLY A 313 -10.59 11.98 9.26
C GLY A 313 -10.38 13.10 8.24
N PHE A 314 -10.77 14.33 8.61
CA PHE A 314 -10.32 15.51 7.87
C PHE A 314 -8.86 15.83 8.20
N SER A 315 -8.14 16.35 7.20
CA SER A 315 -6.87 17.04 7.37
C SER A 315 -6.99 18.19 8.37
N ALA A 316 -5.85 18.76 8.78
CA ALA A 316 -5.85 20.11 9.34
C ALA A 316 -6.56 21.09 8.39
N GLU A 317 -7.22 22.12 8.94
CA GLU A 317 -7.83 23.19 8.16
C GLU A 317 -6.77 24.22 7.79
N ARG A 318 -6.77 24.66 6.52
CA ARG A 318 -5.86 25.68 5.99
C ARG A 318 -6.65 26.91 5.58
N THR A 319 -6.12 28.08 5.95
CA THR A 319 -6.65 29.37 5.52
C THR A 319 -5.69 29.98 4.51
N VAL A 320 -6.20 30.36 3.34
CA VAL A 320 -5.43 30.94 2.23
C VAL A 320 -6.12 32.21 1.75
N THR A 321 -5.37 33.20 1.27
CA THR A 321 -5.92 34.45 0.71
C THR A 321 -5.55 34.57 -0.75
N THR A 322 -6.50 34.87 -1.64
CA THR A 322 -6.21 35.06 -3.06
C THR A 322 -5.29 36.26 -3.29
N GLY A 323 -4.13 36.05 -3.93
CA GLY A 323 -3.16 37.10 -4.20
C GLY A 323 -2.30 37.53 -3.00
N ARG A 324 -2.09 36.62 -2.04
CA ARG A 324 -1.00 36.66 -1.05
C ARG A 324 -0.24 35.33 -1.07
#